data_AF-A0A1B2HQK1-F1
#
_entry.id   AF-A0A1B2HQK1-F1
#
_cell.length_a   1.000
_cell.length_b   1.000
_cell.length_c   1.000
_cell.angle_alpha   90.00
_cell.angle_beta   90.00
_cell.angle_gamma   90.00
#
_symmetry.space_group_name_H-M   'P 1'
#
loop_
_entity.id
_entity.type
_entity.pdbx_description
1 polymer ?
#
loop_
_entity_poly.entity_id
_entity_poly.type
_entity_poly.pdbx_seq_one_letter_code
_entity_poly.pdbx_strand_id
1 'polypeptide(L)'
;MTVLLDDAVTSALSHIRTGSPEHVREDLREALTSTGPVPREAIAYVEAADEHLAYGEVMEARMLLTVAHRLLAPSPLQPAAVQPAVVLPTQVSPPTTPIRV
;
A
#
# COMPACT_ATOMS: atom_id res chain seq x y z
N MET A 1 16.15 15.30 1.30
CA MET A 1 16.81 14.02 1.61
C MET A 1 15.70 13.06 2.02
N THR A 2 15.14 12.30 1.07
CA THR A 2 13.89 11.50 1.20
C THR A 2 14.16 10.02 1.45
N VAL A 3 15.26 9.69 2.14
CA VAL A 3 15.88 8.35 2.10
C VAL A 3 15.37 7.41 3.21
N LEU A 4 14.49 7.85 4.11
CA LEU A 4 14.17 7.07 5.31
C LEU A 4 13.18 5.90 5.10
N LEU A 5 12.15 6.05 4.24
CA LEU A 5 11.15 4.98 4.06
C LEU A 5 11.64 3.83 3.17
N ASP A 6 12.33 4.15 2.08
CA ASP A 6 12.80 3.15 1.12
C ASP A 6 13.88 2.23 1.73
N ASP A 7 14.78 2.81 2.53
CA ASP A 7 15.79 2.07 3.29
C ASP A 7 15.13 1.12 4.30
N ALA A 8 14.11 1.60 5.03
CA ALA A 8 13.38 0.78 6.00
C ALA A 8 12.62 -0.38 5.32
N VAL A 9 11.96 -0.11 4.19
CA VAL A 9 11.28 -1.16 3.39
C VAL A 9 12.29 -2.17 2.85
N THR A 10 13.45 -1.71 2.37
CA THR A 10 14.53 -2.58 1.88
C THR A 10 15.09 -3.47 3.00
N SER A 11 15.33 -2.90 4.18
CA SER A 11 15.77 -3.62 5.38
C SER A 11 14.74 -4.67 5.80
N ALA A 12 13.46 -4.29 5.88
CA ALA A 12 12.34 -5.17 6.21
C ALA A 12 12.28 -6.39 5.28
N LEU A 13 12.42 -6.19 3.97
CA LEU A 13 12.45 -7.28 2.98
C LEU A 13 13.68 -8.20 3.10
N SER A 14 14.79 -7.69 3.66
CA SER A 14 15.97 -8.49 3.97
C SER A 14 15.74 -9.35 5.22
N HIS A 15 15.23 -8.74 6.30
CA HIS A 15 14.95 -9.42 7.57
C HIS A 15 13.88 -10.50 7.46
N ILE A 16 12.82 -10.26 6.68
CA ILE A 16 11.81 -11.28 6.39
C ILE A 16 12.43 -12.48 5.66
N ARG A 17 13.41 -12.24 4.79
CA ARG A 17 14.09 -13.30 4.02
C ARG A 17 15.04 -14.12 4.88
N THR A 18 15.69 -13.50 5.86
CA THR A 18 16.60 -14.18 6.79
C THR A 18 15.89 -14.80 7.99
N GLY A 19 14.58 -14.53 8.16
CA GLY A 19 13.74 -15.15 9.18
C GLY A 19 13.76 -14.45 10.54
N SER A 20 14.09 -13.15 10.60
CA SER A 20 14.05 -12.36 11.83
C SER A 20 13.10 -11.16 11.70
N PRO A 21 11.76 -11.39 11.77
CA PRO A 21 10.77 -10.33 11.61
C PRO A 21 10.61 -9.45 12.86
N GLU A 22 11.21 -9.81 14.00
CA GLU A 22 10.94 -9.13 15.28
C GLU A 22 11.31 -7.64 15.29
N HIS A 23 12.39 -7.25 14.62
CA HIS A 23 12.82 -5.84 14.55
C HIS A 23 12.17 -5.06 13.40
N VAL A 24 11.52 -5.76 12.46
CA VAL A 24 10.98 -5.14 11.24
C VAL A 24 9.87 -4.13 11.55
N ARG A 25 9.03 -4.41 12.55
CA ARG A 25 7.88 -3.57 12.86
C ARG A 25 8.26 -2.23 13.49
N GLU A 26 9.28 -2.24 14.35
CA GLU A 26 9.77 -1.04 15.00
C GLU A 26 10.43 -0.12 13.97
N ASP A 27 11.32 -0.68 13.13
CA ASP A 27 11.99 0.03 12.04
C ASP A 27 10.98 0.69 11.07
N LEU A 28 9.92 -0.04 10.69
CA LEU A 28 8.89 0.49 9.78
C LEU A 28 8.08 1.62 10.41
N ARG A 29 7.76 1.54 11.70
CA ARG A 29 7.02 2.60 12.41
C ARG A 29 7.86 3.85 12.58
N GLU A 30 9.12 3.70 12.97
CA GLU A 30 10.04 4.83 13.06
C GLU A 30 10.19 5.51 11.70
N ALA A 31 10.36 4.72 10.63
CA ALA A 31 10.43 5.23 9.28
C ALA A 31 9.16 6.01 8.90
N LEU A 32 7.96 5.49 9.16
CA LEU A 32 6.70 6.18 8.88
C LEU A 32 6.61 7.55 9.59
N THR A 33 7.08 7.65 10.83
CA THR A 33 7.05 8.93 11.59
C THR A 33 8.10 9.94 11.13
N SER A 34 9.21 9.47 10.58
CA SER A 34 10.34 10.29 10.14
C SER A 34 10.35 10.55 8.63
N THR A 35 9.35 10.02 7.91
CA THR A 35 9.28 10.07 6.47
C THR A 35 8.92 11.45 5.93
N GLY A 36 9.70 11.91 4.95
CA GLY A 36 9.42 13.11 4.16
C GLY A 36 8.28 12.92 3.15
N PRO A 37 8.12 13.81 2.15
CA PRO A 37 7.06 13.66 1.16
C PRO A 37 7.27 12.39 0.32
N VAL A 38 6.46 11.37 0.57
CA VAL A 38 6.38 10.11 -0.18
C VAL A 38 4.93 9.88 -0.68
N PRO A 39 4.72 8.99 -1.66
CA PRO A 39 3.38 8.63 -2.11
C PRO A 39 2.51 8.09 -0.97
N ARG A 40 1.26 8.53 -0.87
CA ARG A 40 0.31 8.03 0.14
C ARG A 40 0.01 6.55 -0.05
N GLU A 41 0.01 6.04 -1.29
CA GLU A 41 -0.16 4.60 -1.50
C GLU A 41 0.98 3.80 -0.87
N ALA A 42 2.24 4.28 -0.96
CA ALA A 42 3.38 3.60 -0.34
C ALA A 42 3.24 3.51 1.18
N ILE A 43 2.80 4.60 1.82
CA ILE A 43 2.51 4.62 3.27
C ILE A 43 1.44 3.58 3.63
N ALA A 44 0.33 3.54 2.89
CA ALA A 44 -0.76 2.61 3.17
C ALA A 44 -0.34 1.14 3.04
N TYR A 45 0.51 0.81 2.07
CA TYR A 45 1.07 -0.54 1.94
C TYR A 45 2.01 -0.91 3.09
N VAL A 46 2.79 0.06 3.61
CA VAL A 46 3.67 -0.16 4.77
C VAL A 46 2.86 -0.33 6.06
N GLU A 47 1.83 0.47 6.27
CA GLU A 47 0.91 0.34 7.43
C GLU A 47 0.20 -1.02 7.42
N ALA A 48 -0.33 -1.44 6.25
CA ALA A 48 -0.93 -2.76 6.10
C ALA A 48 0.08 -3.88 6.36
N ALA A 49 1.32 -3.73 5.92
CA ALA A 49 2.37 -4.72 6.19
C ALA A 49 2.69 -4.84 7.69
N ASP A 50 2.73 -3.74 8.45
CA ASP A 50 2.91 -3.79 9.92
C ASP A 50 1.76 -4.54 10.61
N GLU A 51 0.52 -4.37 10.13
CA GLU A 51 -0.63 -5.10 10.64
C GLU A 51 -0.49 -6.62 10.38
N HIS A 52 -0.16 -7.03 9.15
CA HIS A 52 0.07 -8.45 8.83
C HIS A 52 1.25 -9.06 9.62
N LEU A 53 2.33 -8.30 9.85
CA LEU A 53 3.43 -8.75 10.70
C LEU A 53 2.99 -8.95 12.16
N ALA A 54 2.02 -8.18 12.64
CA ALA A 54 1.46 -8.36 13.99
C ALA A 54 0.76 -9.71 14.18
N TYR A 55 0.19 -10.25 13.10
CA TYR A 55 -0.49 -11.55 13.08
C TYR A 55 0.40 -12.71 12.64
N GLY A 56 1.67 -12.45 12.33
CA GLY A 56 2.61 -13.47 11.82
C GLY A 56 2.39 -13.83 10.34
N GLU A 57 1.65 -13.02 9.59
CA GLU A 57 1.34 -13.21 8.17
C GLU A 57 2.49 -12.67 7.30
N VAL A 58 3.63 -13.36 7.39
CA VAL A 58 4.92 -12.91 6.82
C VAL A 58 4.90 -12.84 5.29
N MET A 59 4.14 -13.69 4.60
CA MET A 59 4.06 -13.68 3.14
C MET A 59 3.27 -12.49 2.60
N GLU A 60 2.13 -12.18 3.23
CA GLU A 60 1.31 -11.01 2.95
C GLU A 60 2.08 -9.72 3.24
N ALA A 61 2.74 -9.64 4.42
CA ALA A 61 3.61 -8.51 4.75
C ALA A 61 4.71 -8.30 3.71
N ARG A 62 5.39 -9.38 3.29
CA ARG A 62 6.43 -9.32 2.25
C ARG A 62 5.88 -8.82 0.92
N MET A 63 4.70 -9.27 0.51
CA MET A 63 4.05 -8.84 -0.71
C MET A 63 3.77 -7.33 -0.68
N LEU A 64 3.18 -6.84 0.41
CA LEU A 64 2.84 -5.43 0.58
C LEU A 64 4.10 -4.54 0.59
N LEU A 65 5.15 -4.95 1.32
CA LEU A 65 6.45 -4.26 1.32
C LEU A 65 7.11 -4.24 -0.07
N THR A 66 6.94 -5.31 -0.86
CA THR A 66 7.44 -5.33 -2.25
C THR A 66 6.73 -4.31 -3.13
N VAL A 67 5.42 -4.10 -2.93
CA VAL A 67 4.66 -3.07 -3.64
C VAL A 67 5.10 -1.68 -3.19
N ALA A 68 5.22 -1.45 -1.87
CA ALA A 68 5.71 -0.19 -1.32
C ALA A 68 7.08 0.18 -1.88
N HIS A 69 8.04 -0.76 -1.90
CA HIS A 69 9.37 -0.54 -2.46
C HIS A 69 9.33 -0.08 -3.92
N ARG A 70 8.46 -0.66 -4.75
CA ARG A 70 8.30 -0.26 -6.16
C ARG A 70 7.72 1.15 -6.32
N LEU A 71 6.88 1.58 -5.39
CA LEU A 71 6.30 2.92 -5.39
C LEU A 71 7.29 3.98 -4.90
N LEU A 72 8.22 3.58 -4.04
CA LEU A 72 9.28 4.44 -3.50
C LEU A 72 10.50 4.51 -4.42
N ALA A 73 10.76 3.45 -5.21
CA ALA A 73 11.82 3.42 -6.18
C ALA A 73 11.64 4.54 -7.22
N PRO A 74 12.66 5.39 -7.46
CA PRO A 74 12.60 6.42 -8.49
C PRO A 74 12.53 5.75 -9.88
N SER A 75 11.32 5.58 -10.43
CA SER A 75 11.14 4.93 -11.73
C SER A 75 11.22 5.95 -12.88
N PRO A 76 11.99 5.67 -13.96
CA PRO A 76 11.88 6.38 -15.25
C PRO A 76 10.63 5.99 -16.05
N LEU A 77 9.86 4.97 -15.64
CA LEU A 77 8.74 4.41 -16.42
C LEU A 77 7.66 3.87 -15.47
N GLN A 78 6.58 4.64 -15.26
CA GLN A 78 5.35 4.14 -14.66
C GLN A 78 4.28 3.98 -15.75
N PRO A 79 3.87 2.75 -16.11
CA PRO A 79 2.56 2.53 -16.67
C PRO A 79 1.55 2.72 -15.54
N ALA A 80 0.60 3.63 -15.76
CA ALA A 80 -0.42 4.04 -14.82
C ALA A 80 -1.16 2.85 -14.17
N ALA A 81 -1.45 3.02 -12.88
CA ALA A 81 -2.24 2.15 -12.04
C ALA A 81 -3.45 1.54 -12.76
N VAL A 82 -3.53 0.21 -12.78
CA VAL A 82 -4.79 -0.50 -12.98
C VAL A 82 -5.51 -0.48 -11.63
N GLN A 83 -6.24 0.59 -11.36
CA GLN A 83 -7.22 0.58 -10.27
C GLN A 83 -8.35 -0.38 -10.68
N PRO A 84 -8.76 -1.35 -9.85
CA PRO A 84 -10.02 -2.04 -10.10
C PRO A 84 -11.13 -1.03 -9.84
N ALA A 85 -11.65 -0.43 -10.90
CA ALA A 85 -12.83 0.40 -10.84
C ALA A 85 -13.97 -0.42 -10.26
N VAL A 86 -14.41 -0.08 -9.06
CA VAL A 86 -15.69 -0.51 -8.51
C VAL A 86 -16.76 0.02 -9.47
N VAL A 87 -17.29 -0.85 -10.31
CA VAL A 87 -18.42 -0.54 -11.18
C VAL A 87 -19.66 -0.50 -10.30
N LEU A 88 -20.06 0.70 -9.88
CA LEU A 88 -21.35 0.94 -9.25
C LEU A 88 -22.44 0.79 -10.33
N PRO A 89 -23.39 -0.16 -10.25
CA PRO A 89 -24.45 -0.24 -11.24
C PRO A 89 -25.39 0.96 -11.04
N THR A 90 -25.33 1.91 -11.98
CA THR A 90 -26.33 2.99 -12.09
C THR A 90 -27.63 2.35 -12.55
N GLN A 91 -28.54 2.07 -11.62
CA GLN A 91 -29.89 1.62 -11.96
C GLN A 91 -30.70 2.82 -12.46
N VAL A 92 -31.18 2.65 -13.69
CA VAL A 92 -31.91 3.61 -14.53
C VAL A 92 -33.29 3.90 -13.91
N SER A 93 -33.60 5.18 -13.72
CA SER A 93 -34.98 5.61 -13.41
C SER A 93 -35.86 5.50 -14.67
N PRO A 94 -37.06 4.90 -14.60
CA PRO A 94 -37.99 4.85 -15.74
C PRO A 94 -38.71 6.19 -15.98
N PRO A 95 -39.08 6.52 -17.24
CA PRO A 95 -39.76 7.77 -17.56
C PRO A 95 -41.26 7.76 -17.19
N THR A 96 -41.69 8.91 -16.69
CA THR A 96 -43.04 9.31 -16.27
C THR A 96 -44.10 9.20 -17.37
N THR A 97 -45.31 8.74 -17.02
CA THR A 97 -46.54 9.05 -17.79
C THR A 97 -47.58 9.64 -16.84
N PRO A 98 -48.11 10.86 -17.07
CA PRO A 98 -49.29 11.32 -16.37
C PRO A 98 -50.56 10.74 -17.02
N ILE A 99 -51.39 10.03 -16.25
CA ILE A 99 -52.76 9.68 -16.63
C ILE A 99 -53.66 10.84 -16.25
N ARG A 100 -54.43 11.36 -17.21
CA ARG A 100 -55.48 12.37 -16.99
C ARG A 100 -56.83 11.68 -17.20
N VAL A 101 -57.64 11.59 -16.15
CA VAL A 101 -59.08 11.29 -16.21
C VAL A 101 -59.79 12.07 -15.12
#